data_AF-A0A0G0R372-F1
#
_entry.id   AF-A0A0G0R372-F1
#
_cell.length_a   1.000
_cell.length_b   1.000
_cell.length_c   1.000
_cell.angle_alpha   90.00
_cell.angle_beta   90.00
_cell.angle_gamma   90.00
#
_symmetry.space_group_name_H-M   'P 1'
#
loop_
_entity.id
_entity.type
_entity.pdbx_description
1 polymer ?
#
loop_
_entity_poly.entity_id
_entity_poly.type
_entity_poly.pdbx_seq_one_letter_code
_entity_poly.pdbx_strand_id
1 'polypeptide(L)'
;MNKKTTLYVDDDYEPIRMLFKLRAPSLFMGLLLGLGISLVTSRFEEVLSQNIQIAFFLPFIVYMADAIGAQTSAIYSRDLRSGNAKFSNYLRKELILGIIFGVIFGIFSGAIALLWLNNNLLALSVAIATCLAILVAPTVALLITYMFDILHDDPAAYSGPIATVMQDMTSVLIYGIVSSIIFL
;
A
#
# COMPACT_ATOMS: atom_id res chain seq x y z
N MET A 1 -15.32 27.47 -18.19
CA MET A 1 -14.51 26.65 -17.28
C MET A 1 -13.10 26.56 -17.86
N ASN A 2 -12.16 27.23 -17.21
CA ASN A 2 -10.78 27.35 -17.67
C ASN A 2 -10.08 26.00 -17.45
N LYS A 3 -9.83 25.23 -18.52
CA LYS A 3 -9.00 24.03 -18.45
C LYS A 3 -7.60 24.49 -18.02
N LYS A 4 -7.25 24.29 -16.75
CA LYS A 4 -5.85 24.32 -16.33
C LYS A 4 -5.14 23.26 -17.17
N THR A 5 -4.43 23.70 -18.20
CA THR A 5 -3.50 22.88 -18.96
C THR A 5 -2.54 22.30 -17.92
N THR A 6 -2.66 20.99 -17.64
CA THR A 6 -1.63 20.28 -16.89
C THR A 6 -0.35 20.52 -17.66
N LEU A 7 0.57 21.31 -17.09
CA LEU A 7 1.91 21.50 -17.63
C LEU A 7 2.56 20.11 -17.62
N TYR A 8 2.50 19.41 -18.75
CA TYR A 8 3.31 18.23 -18.99
C TYR A 8 4.74 18.73 -19.13
N VAL A 9 5.45 18.69 -18.01
CA VAL A 9 6.87 19.05 -17.94
C VAL A 9 7.61 17.94 -18.65
N ASP A 10 8.22 18.28 -19.79
CA ASP A 10 8.95 17.33 -20.61
C ASP A 10 10.39 17.22 -20.08
N ASP A 11 10.70 16.08 -19.48
CA ASP A 11 12.01 15.78 -18.92
C ASP A 11 13.15 15.91 -19.96
N ASP A 12 12.85 15.77 -21.26
CA ASP A 12 13.84 15.84 -22.34
C ASP A 12 14.34 17.28 -22.59
N TYR A 13 13.51 18.29 -22.28
CA TYR A 13 13.80 19.69 -22.62
C TYR A 13 13.92 20.61 -21.40
N GLU A 14 13.35 20.22 -20.26
CA GLU A 14 13.25 21.08 -19.09
C GLU A 14 14.56 21.07 -18.27
N PRO A 15 15.04 22.24 -17.79
CA PRO A 15 16.29 22.30 -17.06
C PRO A 15 16.17 21.59 -15.71
N ILE A 16 17.26 20.96 -15.25
CA ILE A 16 17.33 20.22 -13.97
C ILE A 16 16.76 21.02 -12.79
N ARG A 17 16.98 22.34 -12.75
CA ARG A 17 16.47 23.21 -11.68
C ARG A 17 14.94 23.26 -11.64
N MET A 18 14.27 23.21 -12.79
CA MET A 18 12.82 23.16 -12.87
C MET A 18 12.29 21.79 -12.45
N LEU A 19 12.87 20.71 -13.00
CA LEU A 19 12.53 19.33 -12.63
C LEU A 19 12.67 19.10 -11.12
N PHE A 20 13.76 19.58 -10.51
CA PHE A 20 13.98 19.51 -9.07
C PHE A 20 12.88 20.23 -8.30
N LYS A 21 12.55 21.48 -8.65
CA LYS A 21 11.51 22.26 -7.93
C LYS A 21 10.12 21.62 -8.02
N LEU A 22 9.84 20.89 -9.09
CA LEU A 22 8.57 20.19 -9.28
C LEU A 22 8.49 18.89 -8.48
N ARG A 23 9.59 18.13 -8.39
CA ARG A 23 9.61 16.81 -7.72
C ARG A 23 9.98 16.89 -6.24
N ALA A 24 10.82 17.85 -5.85
CA ALA A 24 11.33 17.95 -4.48
C ALA A 24 10.21 18.01 -3.42
N PRO A 25 9.11 18.77 -3.59
CA PRO A 25 8.07 18.85 -2.56
C PRO A 25 7.43 17.49 -2.23
N SER A 26 7.06 16.71 -3.25
CA SER A 26 6.44 15.40 -3.04
C SER A 26 7.46 14.37 -2.51
N LEU A 27 8.71 14.43 -2.95
CA LEU A 27 9.78 13.56 -2.45
C LEU A 27 10.16 13.87 -1.00
N PHE A 28 10.25 15.14 -0.61
CA PHE A 28 10.49 15.53 0.79
C PHE A 28 9.32 15.13 1.70
N MET A 29 8.09 15.25 1.21
CA MET A 29 6.92 14.75 1.93
C MET A 29 7.00 13.23 2.09
N GLY A 30 7.31 12.49 1.03
CA GLY A 30 7.51 11.05 1.07
C GLY A 30 8.63 10.63 2.03
N LEU A 31 9.73 11.38 2.09
CA LEU A 31 10.82 11.15 3.04
C LEU A 31 10.32 11.26 4.50
N LEU A 32 9.62 12.34 4.85
CA LEU A 32 9.11 12.53 6.21
C LEU A 32 8.10 11.45 6.60
N LEU A 33 7.23 11.08 5.68
CA LEU A 33 6.25 10.02 5.87
C LEU A 33 6.91 8.63 6.01
N GLY A 34 7.95 8.35 5.21
CA GLY A 34 8.74 7.13 5.28
C GLY A 34 9.52 6.99 6.61
N LEU A 35 10.00 8.10 7.17
CA LEU A 35 10.53 8.11 8.54
C LEU A 35 9.45 7.76 9.57
N GLY A 36 8.21 8.20 9.35
CA GLY A 36 7.06 7.80 10.14
C GLY A 36 6.82 6.28 10.11
N ILE A 37 6.92 5.65 8.94
CA ILE A 37 6.85 4.18 8.82
C ILE A 37 7.95 3.53 9.65
N SER A 38 9.18 4.04 9.59
CA SER A 38 10.31 3.51 10.38
C SER A 38 10.05 3.55 11.89
N LEU A 39 9.42 4.62 12.40
CA LEU A 39 9.02 4.74 13.81
C LEU A 39 7.91 3.76 14.21
N VAL A 40 7.03 3.40 13.27
CA VAL A 40 6.01 2.36 13.49
C VAL A 40 6.66 0.98 13.50
N THR A 41 7.53 0.69 12.53
CA THR A 41 8.27 -0.57 12.47
C THR A 41 9.11 -0.80 13.73
N SER A 42 9.71 0.25 14.30
CA SER A 42 10.51 0.13 15.53
C SER A 42 9.68 -0.31 16.75
N ARG A 43 8.35 -0.18 16.72
CA ARG A 43 7.47 -0.71 17.78
C ARG A 43 7.39 -2.24 17.79
N PHE A 44 7.83 -2.87 16.71
CA PHE A 44 7.92 -4.31 16.56
C PHE A 44 9.34 -4.84 16.78
N GLU A 45 10.25 -4.04 17.35
CA GLU A 45 11.63 -4.47 17.66
C GLU A 45 11.67 -5.73 18.53
N GLU A 46 10.81 -5.82 19.55
CA GLU A 46 10.74 -6.98 20.44
C GLU A 46 10.43 -8.26 19.66
N VAL A 47 9.39 -8.26 18.83
CA VAL A 47 9.04 -9.44 18.02
C VAL A 47 10.08 -9.75 16.94
N LEU A 48 10.68 -8.71 16.32
CA LEU A 48 11.77 -8.90 15.36
C LEU A 48 13.02 -9.51 16.00
N SER A 49 13.27 -9.21 17.28
CA SER A 49 14.37 -9.81 18.04
C SER A 49 14.12 -11.28 18.40
N GLN A 50 12.86 -11.70 18.55
CA GLN A 50 12.50 -13.11 18.74
C GLN A 50 12.80 -13.95 17.50
N ASN A 51 12.53 -13.40 16.31
CA ASN A 51 12.90 -14.05 15.06
C ASN A 51 13.20 -13.02 13.96
N ILE A 52 14.50 -12.87 13.66
CA ILE A 52 14.97 -11.92 12.63
C ILE A 52 14.44 -12.24 11.23
N GLN A 53 14.02 -13.49 10.97
CA GLN A 53 13.46 -13.91 9.68
C GLN A 53 12.11 -13.23 9.38
N ILE A 54 11.42 -12.72 10.40
CA ILE A 54 10.20 -11.91 10.23
C ILE A 54 10.50 -10.69 9.34
N ALA A 55 11.67 -10.07 9.51
CA ALA A 55 12.06 -8.91 8.70
C ALA A 55 12.18 -9.23 7.20
N PHE A 56 12.40 -10.49 6.82
CA PHE A 56 12.58 -10.87 5.41
C PHE A 56 11.29 -10.75 4.59
N PHE A 57 10.12 -10.86 5.24
CA PHE A 57 8.82 -10.79 4.57
C PHE A 57 8.18 -9.40 4.61
N LEU A 58 8.73 -8.46 5.38
CA LEU A 58 8.25 -7.08 5.41
C LEU A 58 8.16 -6.45 4.00
N PRO A 59 9.23 -6.48 3.17
CA PRO A 59 9.17 -5.89 1.82
C PRO A 59 8.14 -6.57 0.93
N PHE A 60 8.00 -7.90 1.05
CA PHE A 60 7.05 -8.67 0.26
C PHE A 60 5.59 -8.31 0.59
N ILE A 61 5.24 -8.30 1.88
CA ILE A 61 3.86 -8.03 2.30
C ILE A 61 3.46 -6.60 1.95
N VAL A 62 4.37 -5.64 2.21
CA VAL A 62 4.18 -4.23 1.85
C VAL A 62 3.97 -4.09 0.35
N TYR A 63 4.85 -4.67 -0.46
CA TYR A 63 4.74 -4.65 -1.92
C TYR A 63 3.43 -5.24 -2.44
N MET A 64 3.02 -6.41 -1.94
CA MET A 64 1.80 -7.07 -2.43
C MET A 64 0.54 -6.26 -2.11
N ALA A 65 0.49 -5.66 -0.93
CA ALA A 65 -0.63 -4.82 -0.53
C ALA A 65 -0.66 -3.51 -1.34
N ASP A 66 0.48 -2.87 -1.59
CA ASP A 66 0.60 -1.68 -2.45
C ASP A 66 0.23 -1.98 -3.91
N ALA A 67 0.70 -3.10 -4.47
CA ALA A 67 0.37 -3.50 -5.83
C ALA A 67 -1.14 -3.69 -6.05
N ILE A 68 -1.82 -4.32 -5.08
CA ILE A 68 -3.29 -4.50 -5.13
C ILE A 68 -4.00 -3.16 -4.93
N GLY A 69 -3.58 -2.35 -3.95
CA GLY A 69 -4.17 -1.03 -3.70
C GLY A 69 -4.00 -0.08 -4.90
N ALA A 70 -2.85 -0.08 -5.55
CA ALA A 70 -2.57 0.69 -6.76
C ALA A 70 -3.45 0.24 -7.93
N GLN A 71 -3.65 -1.08 -8.11
CA GLN A 71 -4.56 -1.62 -9.11
C GLN A 71 -6.00 -1.16 -8.86
N THR A 72 -6.50 -1.29 -7.63
CA THR A 72 -7.85 -0.83 -7.25
C THR A 72 -8.01 0.68 -7.49
N SER A 73 -7.04 1.49 -7.06
CA SER A 73 -7.06 2.95 -7.22
C SER A 73 -7.07 3.38 -8.69
N ALA A 74 -6.26 2.71 -9.54
CA ALA A 74 -6.20 3.01 -10.97
C ALA A 74 -7.53 2.70 -11.69
N ILE A 75 -8.15 1.56 -11.38
CA ILE A 75 -9.45 1.19 -11.96
C ILE A 75 -10.53 2.16 -11.48
N TYR A 76 -10.59 2.44 -10.18
CA TYR A 76 -11.62 3.30 -9.60
C TYR A 76 -11.51 4.76 -10.06
N SER A 77 -10.31 5.33 -10.07
CA SER A 77 -10.08 6.72 -10.54
C SER A 77 -10.43 6.91 -12.02
N ARG A 78 -10.14 5.92 -12.87
CA ARG A 78 -10.56 5.93 -14.29
C ARG A 78 -12.08 5.96 -14.41
N ASP A 79 -12.76 5.13 -13.62
CA ASP A 79 -14.21 4.97 -13.74
C ASP A 79 -14.96 6.14 -13.09
N LEU A 80 -14.37 6.80 -12.07
CA LEU A 80 -14.83 8.09 -11.54
C LEU A 80 -14.87 9.17 -12.63
N ARG A 81 -13.80 9.29 -13.44
CA ARG A 81 -13.74 10.24 -14.57
C ARG A 81 -14.81 9.97 -15.63
N SER A 82 -15.29 8.73 -15.76
CA SER A 82 -16.38 8.37 -16.67
C SER A 82 -17.78 8.70 -16.13
N GLY A 83 -17.90 9.10 -14.85
CA GLY A 83 -19.17 9.43 -14.19
C GLY A 83 -20.02 8.22 -13.75
N ASN A 84 -19.54 6.99 -13.96
CA ASN A 84 -20.31 5.76 -13.72
C ASN A 84 -19.96 5.04 -12.42
N ALA A 85 -18.93 5.48 -11.70
CA ALA A 85 -18.44 4.78 -10.52
C ALA A 85 -19.29 5.06 -9.26
N LYS A 86 -19.78 3.99 -8.64
CA LYS A 86 -20.45 4.04 -7.32
C LYS A 86 -19.54 3.44 -6.26
N PHE A 87 -19.10 4.25 -5.29
CA PHE A 87 -18.17 3.83 -4.23
C PHE A 87 -18.59 2.51 -3.54
N SER A 88 -19.86 2.38 -3.15
CA SER A 88 -20.37 1.18 -2.48
C SER A 88 -20.28 -0.10 -3.32
N ASN A 89 -20.45 0.00 -4.64
CA ASN A 89 -20.33 -1.15 -5.54
C ASN A 89 -18.87 -1.60 -5.68
N TYR A 90 -17.94 -0.65 -5.77
CA TYR A 90 -16.50 -0.96 -5.79
C TYR A 90 -16.06 -1.56 -4.48
N LEU A 91 -16.36 -0.90 -3.36
CA LEU A 91 -15.99 -1.37 -2.03
C LEU A 91 -16.42 -2.83 -1.80
N ARG A 92 -17.67 -3.17 -2.14
CA ARG A 92 -18.16 -4.55 -2.01
C ARG A 92 -17.40 -5.53 -2.90
N LYS A 93 -17.19 -5.22 -4.18
CA LYS A 93 -16.52 -6.13 -5.12
C LYS A 93 -15.05 -6.30 -4.79
N GLU A 94 -14.37 -5.20 -4.47
CA GLU A 94 -12.96 -5.17 -4.11
C GLU A 94 -12.69 -5.87 -2.77
N LEU A 95 -13.59 -5.77 -1.79
CA LEU A 95 -13.50 -6.57 -0.56
C LEU A 95 -13.60 -8.08 -0.83
N ILE A 96 -14.51 -8.49 -1.72
CA ILE A 96 -14.64 -9.91 -2.12
C ILE A 96 -13.35 -10.38 -2.82
N LEU A 97 -12.82 -9.58 -3.74
CA LEU A 97 -11.56 -9.87 -4.41
C LEU A 97 -10.38 -9.91 -3.42
N GLY A 98 -10.33 -8.98 -2.47
CA GLY A 98 -9.34 -8.94 -1.39
C GLY A 98 -9.37 -10.20 -0.52
N ILE A 99 -10.56 -10.73 -0.20
CA ILE A 99 -10.68 -12.02 0.50
C ILE A 99 -10.15 -13.17 -0.36
N ILE A 100 -10.54 -13.24 -1.64
CA ILE A 100 -10.13 -14.32 -2.54
C ILE A 100 -8.61 -14.31 -2.73
N PHE A 101 -8.04 -13.17 -3.11
CA PHE A 101 -6.60 -13.02 -3.32
C PHE A 101 -5.82 -13.11 -2.01
N GLY A 102 -6.37 -12.61 -0.91
CA GLY A 102 -5.76 -12.72 0.42
C GLY A 102 -5.59 -14.17 0.85
N VAL A 103 -6.62 -15.00 0.68
CA VAL A 103 -6.55 -16.43 0.98
C VAL A 103 -5.55 -17.13 0.06
N ILE A 104 -5.63 -16.90 -1.26
CA ILE A 104 -4.73 -17.53 -2.22
C ILE A 104 -3.28 -17.14 -1.92
N PHE A 105 -2.95 -15.85 -1.91
CA PHE A 105 -1.59 -15.38 -1.71
C PHE A 105 -1.09 -15.60 -0.28
N GLY A 106 -1.96 -15.60 0.73
CA GLY A 106 -1.62 -16.01 2.08
C GLY A 106 -1.19 -17.47 2.17
N ILE A 107 -1.95 -18.40 1.57
CA ILE A 107 -1.58 -19.82 1.54
C ILE A 107 -0.26 -20.02 0.78
N PHE A 108 -0.13 -19.40 -0.40
CA PHE A 108 1.09 -19.53 -1.21
C PHE A 108 2.32 -18.98 -0.50
N SER A 109 2.25 -17.77 0.06
CA SER A 109 3.38 -17.16 0.77
C SER A 109 3.75 -17.92 2.04
N GLY A 110 2.76 -18.39 2.81
CA GLY A 110 2.98 -19.25 3.98
C GLY A 110 3.63 -20.58 3.62
N ALA A 111 3.18 -21.24 2.55
CA ALA A 111 3.78 -22.48 2.06
C ALA A 111 5.24 -22.28 1.63
N ILE A 112 5.53 -21.19 0.92
CA ILE A 112 6.91 -20.84 0.53
C ILE A 112 7.77 -20.57 1.77
N ALA A 113 7.26 -19.78 2.73
CA ALA A 113 7.97 -19.51 3.98
C ALA A 113 8.27 -20.79 4.77
N LEU A 114 7.31 -21.72 4.82
CA LEU A 114 7.48 -23.02 5.47
C LEU A 114 8.55 -23.87 4.78
N LEU A 115 8.48 -24.00 3.46
CA LEU A 115 9.45 -24.79 2.68
C LEU A 115 10.86 -24.20 2.73
N TRP A 116 10.97 -22.87 2.76
CA TRP A 116 12.25 -22.18 2.74
C TRP A 116 12.93 -22.15 4.10
N LEU A 117 12.20 -21.75 5.15
CA LEU A 117 12.78 -21.45 6.47
C LEU A 117 12.49 -22.52 7.52
N ASN A 118 11.65 -23.52 7.18
CA ASN A 118 11.28 -24.65 8.02
C ASN A 118 10.79 -24.23 9.42
N ASN A 119 10.04 -23.13 9.49
CA ASN A 119 9.52 -22.56 10.72
C ASN A 119 7.99 -22.37 10.62
N ASN A 120 7.24 -23.19 11.37
CA ASN A 120 5.77 -23.20 11.33
C ASN A 120 5.15 -21.89 11.82
N LEU A 121 5.69 -21.30 12.89
CA LEU A 121 5.17 -20.04 13.46
C LEU A 121 5.36 -18.88 12.48
N LEU A 122 6.54 -18.82 11.84
CA LEU A 122 6.82 -17.82 10.82
C LEU A 122 5.92 -17.99 9.61
N ALA A 123 5.79 -19.22 9.09
CA ALA A 123 4.93 -19.52 7.96
C ALA A 123 3.46 -19.15 8.21
N LEU A 124 2.95 -19.44 9.41
CA LEU A 124 1.60 -19.06 9.82
C LEU A 124 1.45 -17.53 9.90
N SER A 125 2.44 -16.85 10.49
CA SER A 125 2.46 -15.40 10.60
C SER A 125 2.44 -14.72 9.22
N VAL A 126 3.28 -15.18 8.29
CA VAL A 126 3.33 -14.69 6.91
C VAL A 126 1.99 -14.94 6.20
N ALA A 127 1.41 -16.13 6.34
CA ALA A 127 0.16 -16.48 5.68
C ALA A 127 -1.00 -15.58 6.14
N ILE A 128 -1.18 -15.45 7.45
CA ILE A 128 -2.27 -14.65 8.03
C ILE A 128 -2.07 -13.17 7.72
N ALA A 129 -0.86 -12.65 7.91
CA ALA A 129 -0.57 -11.24 7.67
C ALA A 129 -0.74 -10.86 6.19
N THR A 130 -0.27 -11.70 5.26
CA THR A 130 -0.48 -11.48 3.82
C THR A 130 -1.97 -11.47 3.49
N CYS A 131 -2.74 -12.42 4.03
CA CYS A 131 -4.18 -12.47 3.80
C CYS A 131 -4.88 -11.19 4.29
N LEU A 132 -4.58 -10.74 5.52
CA LEU A 132 -5.19 -9.54 6.10
C LEU A 132 -4.74 -8.26 5.40
N ALA A 133 -3.46 -8.12 5.07
CA ALA A 133 -2.94 -6.95 4.37
C ALA A 133 -3.62 -6.78 3.00
N ILE A 134 -3.77 -7.88 2.25
CA ILE A 134 -4.44 -7.87 0.94
C ILE A 134 -5.95 -7.66 1.05
N LEU A 135 -6.59 -8.18 2.10
CA LEU A 135 -8.01 -7.93 2.35
C LEU A 135 -8.29 -6.45 2.59
N VAL A 136 -7.42 -5.78 3.35
CA VAL A 136 -7.60 -4.37 3.74
C VAL A 136 -7.15 -3.40 2.63
N ALA A 137 -6.16 -3.77 1.81
CA ALA A 137 -5.56 -2.90 0.80
C ALA A 137 -6.56 -2.20 -0.14
N PRO A 138 -7.57 -2.89 -0.73
CA PRO A 138 -8.52 -2.22 -1.61
C PRO A 138 -9.38 -1.17 -0.89
N THR A 139 -9.65 -1.38 0.41
CA THR A 139 -10.42 -0.41 1.20
C THR A 139 -9.63 0.87 1.42
N VAL A 140 -8.34 0.75 1.77
CA VAL A 140 -7.45 1.90 1.96
C VAL A 140 -7.31 2.67 0.65
N ALA A 141 -7.06 1.97 -0.45
CA ALA A 141 -6.97 2.52 -1.80
C ALA A 141 -8.23 3.30 -2.23
N LEU A 142 -9.42 2.69 -2.07
CA LEU A 142 -10.68 3.33 -2.42
C LEU A 142 -10.96 4.55 -1.56
N LEU A 143 -10.72 4.49 -0.24
CA LEU A 143 -10.94 5.62 0.66
C LEU A 143 -10.05 6.81 0.29
N ILE A 144 -8.77 6.58 0.04
CA ILE A 144 -7.84 7.65 -0.32
C ILE A 144 -8.23 8.25 -1.68
N THR A 145 -8.47 7.41 -2.68
CA THR A 145 -8.89 7.89 -4.02
C THR A 145 -10.19 8.69 -3.96
N TYR A 146 -11.17 8.21 -3.19
CA TYR A 146 -12.46 8.88 -3.01
C TYR A 146 -12.34 10.21 -2.26
N MET A 147 -11.46 10.27 -1.24
CA MET A 147 -11.20 11.52 -0.51
C MET A 147 -10.65 12.61 -1.44
N PHE A 148 -9.69 12.28 -2.31
CA PHE A 148 -9.14 13.25 -3.26
C PHE A 148 -10.16 13.68 -4.32
N ASP A 149 -11.04 12.79 -4.78
CA ASP A 149 -12.13 13.12 -5.71
C ASP A 149 -13.09 14.17 -5.12
N ILE A 150 -13.48 14.01 -3.85
CA ILE A 150 -14.34 14.97 -3.15
C ILE A 150 -13.67 16.34 -2.98
N LEU A 151 -12.35 16.37 -2.78
CA LEU A 151 -11.59 17.62 -2.62
C LEU A 151 -11.40 18.39 -3.95
N HIS A 152 -11.91 17.88 -5.08
CA HIS A 152 -11.75 18.45 -6.42
C HIS A 152 -10.29 18.60 -6.89
N ASP A 153 -9.37 17.94 -6.21
CA ASP A 153 -8.01 17.75 -6.68
C ASP A 153 -7.98 16.59 -7.68
N ASP A 154 -7.06 16.61 -8.64
CA ASP A 154 -6.91 15.46 -9.54
C ASP A 154 -6.48 14.25 -8.70
N PRO A 155 -7.32 13.20 -8.57
CA PRO A 155 -7.00 12.04 -7.75
C PRO A 155 -5.72 11.38 -8.22
N ALA A 156 -5.31 11.53 -9.49
CA ALA A 156 -4.08 10.96 -10.01
C ALA A 156 -2.82 11.76 -9.63
N ALA A 157 -2.94 13.06 -9.31
CA ALA A 157 -1.78 13.95 -9.16
C ALA A 157 -1.18 13.96 -7.74
N TYR A 158 -2.02 13.81 -6.70
CA TYR A 158 -1.58 13.90 -5.29
C TYR A 158 -1.74 12.62 -4.49
N SER A 159 -2.57 11.67 -4.95
CA SER A 159 -2.83 10.44 -4.20
C SER A 159 -1.62 9.52 -4.13
N GLY A 160 -0.69 9.56 -5.10
CA GLY A 160 0.39 8.57 -5.21
C GLY A 160 1.21 8.40 -3.92
N PRO A 161 2.00 9.41 -3.50
CA PRO A 161 2.85 9.27 -2.31
C PRO A 161 2.07 9.02 -1.02
N ILE A 162 0.88 9.62 -0.87
CA ILE A 162 0.07 9.50 0.35
C ILE A 162 -0.59 8.12 0.41
N ALA A 163 -1.10 7.61 -0.71
CA ALA A 163 -1.70 6.29 -0.82
C ALA A 163 -0.67 5.20 -0.47
N THR A 164 0.51 5.26 -1.09
CA THR A 164 1.59 4.30 -0.80
C THR A 164 1.97 4.33 0.67
N VAL A 165 2.17 5.50 1.28
CA VAL A 165 2.51 5.59 2.71
C VAL A 165 1.44 4.97 3.60
N MET A 166 0.16 5.27 3.36
CA MET A 166 -0.94 4.72 4.16
C MET A 166 -1.04 3.20 3.99
N GLN A 167 -0.78 2.71 2.79
CA GLN A 167 -0.78 1.29 2.47
C GLN A 167 0.40 0.57 3.15
N ASP A 168 1.60 1.14 3.09
CA ASP A 168 2.80 0.65 3.76
C ASP A 168 2.61 0.61 5.28
N MET A 169 2.15 1.71 5.87
CA MET A 169 1.87 1.80 7.31
C MET A 169 0.87 0.73 7.74
N THR A 170 -0.23 0.57 7.00
CA THR A 170 -1.26 -0.43 7.28
C THR A 170 -0.69 -1.84 7.21
N SER A 171 0.13 -2.12 6.20
CA SER A 171 0.75 -3.43 5.99
C SER A 171 1.77 -3.78 7.08
N VAL A 172 2.61 -2.82 7.47
CA VAL A 172 3.57 -2.97 8.57
C VAL A 172 2.84 -3.20 9.89
N LEU A 173 1.77 -2.46 10.17
CA LEU A 173 0.96 -2.64 11.38
C LEU A 173 0.32 -4.02 11.42
N ILE A 174 -0.34 -4.45 10.33
CA ILE A 174 -0.97 -5.76 10.25
C ILE A 174 0.07 -6.86 10.48
N TYR A 175 1.20 -6.82 9.78
CA TYR A 175 2.20 -7.87 9.91
C TYR A 175 2.84 -7.88 11.29
N GLY A 176 3.26 -6.71 11.80
CA GLY A 176 3.85 -6.60 13.12
C GLY A 176 2.92 -7.08 14.23
N ILE A 177 1.62 -6.74 14.18
CA ILE A 177 0.63 -7.20 15.16
C ILE A 177 0.43 -8.71 15.06
N VAL A 178 0.25 -9.26 13.85
CA VAL A 178 0.07 -10.70 13.64
C VAL A 178 1.30 -11.48 14.11
N SER A 179 2.50 -11.02 13.78
CA SER A 179 3.74 -11.62 14.28
C SER A 179 3.83 -11.55 15.79
N SER A 180 3.49 -10.41 16.40
CA SER A 180 3.54 -10.24 17.86
C SER A 180 2.61 -11.23 18.56
N ILE A 181 1.38 -11.40 18.07
CA ILE A 181 0.40 -12.37 18.62
C ILE A 181 0.91 -13.82 18.54
N ILE A 182 1.74 -14.14 17.55
CA ILE A 182 2.21 -15.52 17.31
C ILE A 182 3.51 -15.84 18.05
N PHE A 183 4.38 -14.84 18.23
CA PHE A 183 5.74 -15.03 18.75
C PHE A 183 5.97 -14.54 20.18
N LEU A 184 5.08 -13.71 20.72
CA LEU A 184 5.12 -13.20 22.10
C LEU A 184 3.97 -13.78 22.92
#